data_AF-I4GUE5-F1
#
_entry.id   AF-I4GUE5-F1
#
_cell.length_a   1.000
_cell.length_b   1.000
_cell.length_c   1.000
_cell.angle_alpha   90.00
_cell.angle_beta   90.00
_cell.angle_gamma   90.00
#
_symmetry.space_group_name_H-M   'P 1'
#
loop_
_entity.id
_entity.type
_entity.pdbx_description
1 polymer ?
#
loop_
_entity_poly.entity_id
_entity_poly.type
_entity_poly.pdbx_seq_one_letter_code
_entity_poly.pdbx_strand_id
1 'polypeptide(L)'
;MSCQKNLDSLVKEVFAINRQELPENAYLVGGAVRDALLNRQKDYIDLDFVVPAKAIEIAQTIAHHYKAGFVVLDAVRQIARVVFPQGTLDFAQQEGESLEIDLKRRDFTVNALAYNLHTQEIFDPLGGLKDLGCQSLRMISRENLQDDPLRLLRAYRQAAQLDFEIEPHTRATIRSLAPLLHRVAAERVQSELNYLLLNSRGNKWLKSAWEDGLLSLWLRRITPAKMERVMGVEAAAGFLESLLPEKFIFSPSQLQLTKLALLVSDILAEAEKELIDLKYSRGEIRTVITVIKCLPPLKEPDNLSLREQYFIYLNTGKVFPIFALFALSMGINKNIVASLLTSYLDPDNIIAHPRPLLRGDDLINHLHLKPSPIIGKLLTEVQIAQIEGQVTVFQEAIDFAKKLL
;
A
#
# COMPACT_ATOMS: atom_id res chain seq x y z
N MET A 1 5.43 -35.72 -6.52
CA MET A 1 4.99 -36.47 -5.32
C MET A 1 5.05 -35.67 -4.01
N SER A 2 5.99 -34.74 -3.76
CA SER A 2 5.93 -33.90 -2.54
C SER A 2 4.94 -32.73 -2.62
N CYS A 3 4.76 -32.11 -3.79
CA CYS A 3 3.82 -30.98 -3.96
C CYS A 3 2.33 -31.36 -3.79
N GLN A 4 1.92 -32.57 -4.17
CA GLN A 4 0.54 -33.04 -4.03
C GLN A 4 0.12 -33.26 -2.57
N LYS A 5 1.04 -33.68 -1.70
CA LYS A 5 0.76 -33.81 -0.26
C LYS A 5 0.47 -32.48 0.41
N ASN A 6 1.04 -31.38 -0.08
CA ASN A 6 0.85 -30.05 0.50
C ASN A 6 -0.48 -29.40 0.14
N LEU A 7 -1.02 -29.60 -1.07
CA LEU A 7 -2.34 -29.07 -1.46
C LEU A 7 -3.47 -29.70 -0.64
N ASP A 8 -3.42 -31.02 -0.49
CA ASP A 8 -4.39 -31.79 0.26
C ASP A 8 -4.30 -31.57 1.78
N SER A 9 -3.08 -31.30 2.27
CA SER A 9 -2.83 -30.86 3.65
C SER A 9 -3.33 -29.44 3.86
N LEU A 10 -3.08 -28.51 2.93
CA LEU A 10 -3.55 -27.13 3.03
C LEU A 10 -5.08 -27.06 3.18
N VAL A 11 -5.82 -27.81 2.35
CA VAL A 11 -7.29 -27.80 2.45
C VAL A 11 -7.77 -28.45 3.74
N LYS A 12 -7.12 -29.51 4.24
CA LYS A 12 -7.49 -30.22 5.48
C LYS A 12 -7.03 -29.55 6.79
N GLU A 13 -5.85 -28.94 6.80
CA GLU A 13 -5.24 -28.29 7.97
C GLU A 13 -5.83 -26.90 8.19
N VAL A 14 -6.23 -26.21 7.11
CA VAL A 14 -6.71 -24.83 7.20
C VAL A 14 -8.22 -24.78 7.43
N PHE A 15 -8.94 -25.73 6.84
CA PHE A 15 -10.36 -25.89 7.07
C PHE A 15 -10.68 -27.36 7.31
N ALA A 16 -11.44 -27.66 8.36
CA ALA A 16 -11.94 -29.01 8.63
C ALA A 16 -13.07 -29.41 7.65
N ILE A 17 -12.97 -28.98 6.38
CA ILE A 17 -13.96 -29.31 5.36
C ILE A 17 -13.70 -30.72 4.88
N ASN A 18 -14.68 -31.59 5.12
CA ASN A 18 -14.61 -32.94 4.61
C ASN A 18 -14.75 -32.91 3.08
N ARG A 19 -13.83 -33.58 2.37
CA ARG A 19 -13.83 -33.65 0.90
C ARG A 19 -15.16 -34.14 0.34
N GLN A 20 -15.86 -34.98 1.11
CA GLN A 20 -17.16 -35.54 0.75
C GLN A 20 -18.29 -34.50 0.65
N GLU A 21 -18.09 -33.30 1.21
CA GLU A 21 -19.08 -32.21 1.15
C GLU A 21 -18.92 -31.34 -0.09
N LEU A 22 -17.82 -31.52 -0.83
CA LEU A 22 -17.59 -30.85 -2.11
C LEU A 22 -17.99 -31.79 -3.26
N PRO A 23 -18.64 -31.27 -4.31
CA PRO A 23 -18.93 -32.06 -5.51
C PRO A 23 -17.67 -32.70 -6.10
N GLU A 24 -17.80 -33.88 -6.74
CA GLU A 24 -16.67 -34.56 -7.38
C GLU A 24 -15.96 -33.70 -8.45
N ASN A 25 -16.73 -32.85 -9.11
CA ASN A 25 -16.27 -31.93 -10.14
C ASN A 25 -15.97 -30.52 -9.59
N ALA A 26 -15.67 -30.40 -8.29
CA ALA A 26 -15.20 -29.15 -7.70
C ALA A 26 -13.68 -29.04 -7.86
N TYR A 27 -13.23 -27.93 -8.44
CA TYR A 27 -11.83 -27.67 -8.68
C TYR A 27 -11.38 -26.47 -7.86
N LEU A 28 -10.32 -26.64 -7.07
CA LEU A 28 -9.58 -25.51 -6.52
C LEU A 28 -8.80 -24.86 -7.67
N VAL A 29 -8.87 -23.54 -7.83
CA VAL A 29 -8.29 -22.83 -8.97
C VAL A 29 -7.45 -21.62 -8.54
N GLY A 30 -6.71 -21.05 -9.50
CA GLY A 30 -6.15 -19.72 -9.35
C GLY A 30 -4.92 -19.64 -8.46
N GLY A 31 -4.82 -18.54 -7.71
CA GLY A 31 -3.65 -18.22 -6.89
C GLY A 31 -3.41 -19.22 -5.77
N ALA A 32 -4.46 -19.84 -5.23
CA ALA A 32 -4.36 -20.84 -4.18
C ALA A 32 -3.57 -22.09 -4.62
N VAL A 33 -3.87 -22.61 -5.82
CA VAL A 33 -3.16 -23.78 -6.37
C VAL A 33 -1.68 -23.46 -6.57
N ARG A 34 -1.40 -22.31 -7.19
CA ARG A 34 -0.05 -21.81 -7.43
C ARG A 34 0.74 -21.63 -6.13
N ASP A 35 0.15 -20.96 -5.14
CA ASP A 35 0.82 -20.64 -3.87
C ASP A 35 1.12 -21.92 -3.08
N ALA A 36 0.21 -22.91 -3.12
CA ALA A 36 0.44 -24.23 -2.53
C ALA A 36 1.57 -25.00 -3.24
N LEU A 37 1.66 -24.94 -4.57
CA LEU A 37 2.76 -25.54 -5.33
C LEU A 37 4.11 -24.89 -5.04
N LEU A 38 4.12 -23.60 -4.71
CA LEU A 38 5.31 -22.84 -4.31
C LEU A 38 5.63 -22.96 -2.81
N ASN A 39 4.90 -23.77 -2.04
CA ASN A 39 5.03 -23.90 -0.58
C ASN A 39 4.94 -22.58 0.18
N ARG A 40 4.09 -21.65 -0.30
CA ARG A 40 3.87 -20.37 0.35
C ARG A 40 2.72 -20.48 1.35
N GLN A 41 3.00 -20.21 2.61
CA GLN A 41 1.98 -20.11 3.64
C GLN A 41 1.50 -18.66 3.76
N LYS A 42 0.19 -18.48 3.96
CA LYS A 42 -0.42 -17.19 4.27
C LYS A 42 -1.16 -17.32 5.60
N ASP A 43 -1.11 -16.27 6.40
CA ASP A 43 -1.84 -16.22 7.69
C ASP A 43 -3.36 -16.15 7.47
N TYR A 44 -3.79 -15.57 6.35
CA TYR A 44 -5.18 -15.52 5.91
C TYR A 44 -5.34 -16.24 4.58
N ILE A 45 -6.22 -17.24 4.54
CA ILE A 45 -6.31 -18.14 3.40
C ILE A 45 -7.53 -17.79 2.56
N ASP A 46 -7.32 -17.70 1.26
CA ASP A 46 -8.34 -17.35 0.27
C ASP A 46 -8.33 -18.43 -0.81
N LEU A 47 -9.34 -19.31 -0.80
CA LEU A 47 -9.44 -20.44 -1.71
C LEU A 47 -10.58 -20.21 -2.69
N ASP A 48 -10.25 -20.25 -3.98
CA ASP A 48 -11.20 -20.13 -5.07
C ASP A 48 -11.58 -21.53 -5.59
N PHE A 49 -12.86 -21.85 -5.56
CA PHE A 49 -13.44 -23.07 -6.12
C PHE A 49 -14.29 -22.76 -7.34
N VAL A 50 -14.07 -23.54 -8.40
CA VAL A 50 -14.95 -23.59 -9.57
C VAL A 50 -15.75 -24.87 -9.53
N VAL A 51 -17.07 -24.72 -9.65
CA VAL A 51 -18.02 -25.83 -9.68
C VAL A 51 -18.91 -25.74 -10.94
N PRO A 52 -19.37 -26.87 -11.49
CA PRO A 52 -20.12 -26.86 -12.75
C PRO A 52 -21.50 -26.18 -12.66
N ALA A 53 -22.15 -26.23 -11.49
CA ALA A 53 -23.47 -25.65 -11.29
C ALA A 53 -23.73 -25.33 -9.80
N LYS A 54 -24.71 -24.47 -9.53
CA LYS A 54 -25.29 -24.23 -8.20
C LYS A 54 -24.28 -23.81 -7.12
N ALA A 55 -23.30 -23.01 -7.51
CA ALA A 55 -22.24 -22.53 -6.62
C ALA A 55 -22.78 -21.83 -5.35
N ILE A 56 -23.85 -21.03 -5.48
CA ILE A 56 -24.48 -20.36 -4.33
C ILE A 56 -25.10 -21.37 -3.35
N GLU A 57 -25.83 -22.38 -3.85
CA GLU A 57 -26.46 -23.42 -3.01
C GLU A 57 -25.39 -24.24 -2.26
N ILE A 58 -24.29 -24.57 -2.94
CA ILE A 58 -23.16 -25.29 -2.34
C ILE A 58 -22.52 -24.45 -1.23
N ALA A 59 -22.18 -23.20 -1.53
CA ALA A 59 -21.61 -22.28 -0.55
C ALA A 59 -22.54 -22.06 0.65
N GLN A 60 -23.85 -21.95 0.41
CA GLN A 60 -24.85 -21.82 1.46
C GLN A 60 -24.90 -23.07 2.35
N THR A 61 -24.88 -24.26 1.76
CA THR A 61 -24.90 -25.54 2.49
C THR A 61 -23.67 -25.67 3.40
N ILE A 62 -22.49 -25.34 2.86
CA ILE A 62 -21.24 -25.35 3.62
C ILE A 62 -21.30 -24.31 4.76
N ALA A 63 -21.76 -23.09 4.47
CA ALA A 63 -21.87 -22.07 5.51
C ALA A 63 -22.80 -22.47 6.65
N HIS A 64 -23.94 -23.12 6.34
CA HIS A 64 -24.86 -23.61 7.37
C HIS A 64 -24.25 -24.76 8.18
N HIS A 65 -23.57 -25.70 7.52
CA HIS A 65 -22.94 -26.84 8.20
C HIS A 65 -21.89 -26.40 9.22
N TYR A 66 -21.00 -25.48 8.82
CA TYR A 66 -19.90 -25.00 9.67
C TYR A 66 -20.24 -23.75 10.49
N LYS A 67 -21.50 -23.25 10.42
CA LYS A 67 -21.93 -21.99 11.04
C LYS A 67 -21.01 -20.81 10.70
N ALA A 68 -20.58 -20.75 9.43
CA ALA A 68 -19.70 -19.73 8.89
C ALA A 68 -20.51 -18.56 8.32
N GLY A 69 -19.85 -17.41 8.11
CA GLY A 69 -20.46 -16.28 7.41
C GLY A 69 -20.74 -16.63 5.95
N PHE A 70 -21.82 -16.09 5.38
CA PHE A 70 -22.20 -16.33 3.99
C PHE A 70 -22.54 -15.01 3.31
N VAL A 71 -21.95 -14.78 2.14
CA VAL A 71 -22.16 -13.57 1.35
C VAL A 71 -22.31 -13.94 -0.12
N VAL A 72 -23.39 -13.50 -0.76
CA VAL A 72 -23.51 -13.58 -2.22
C VAL A 72 -22.80 -12.37 -2.83
N LEU A 73 -21.76 -12.63 -3.62
CA LEU A 73 -20.95 -11.59 -4.27
C LEU A 73 -21.56 -11.17 -5.61
N ASP A 74 -21.97 -12.14 -6.42
CA ASP A 74 -22.61 -11.91 -7.70
C ASP A 74 -23.68 -12.99 -7.95
N ALA A 75 -24.95 -12.60 -7.83
CA ALA A 75 -26.07 -13.51 -8.06
C ALA A 75 -26.20 -13.94 -9.53
N VAL A 76 -25.76 -13.10 -10.47
CA VAL A 76 -25.86 -13.37 -11.92
C VAL A 76 -24.80 -14.39 -12.33
N ARG A 77 -23.57 -14.20 -11.86
CA ARG A 77 -22.45 -15.12 -12.11
C ARG A 77 -22.39 -16.31 -11.16
N GLN A 78 -23.36 -16.41 -10.24
CA GLN A 78 -23.42 -17.46 -9.23
C GLN A 78 -22.12 -17.52 -8.40
N ILE A 79 -21.67 -16.38 -7.88
CA ILE A 79 -20.48 -16.28 -7.03
C ILE A 79 -20.92 -16.03 -5.59
N ALA A 80 -20.49 -16.91 -4.69
CA ALA A 80 -20.73 -16.80 -3.26
C ALA A 80 -19.44 -17.02 -2.46
N ARG A 81 -19.34 -16.33 -1.34
CA ARG A 81 -18.23 -16.38 -0.40
C ARG A 81 -18.68 -16.94 0.94
N VAL A 82 -17.94 -17.91 1.44
CA VAL A 82 -18.07 -18.44 2.80
C VAL A 82 -16.90 -17.90 3.63
N VAL A 83 -17.22 -17.26 4.76
CA VAL A 83 -16.24 -16.55 5.60
C VAL A 83 -16.03 -17.31 6.90
N PHE A 84 -14.80 -17.74 7.12
CA PHE A 84 -14.33 -18.37 8.35
C PHE A 84 -13.40 -17.42 9.12
N PRO A 85 -13.14 -17.68 10.42
CA PRO A 85 -12.18 -16.89 11.20
C PRO A 85 -10.77 -16.83 10.59
N GLN A 86 -10.32 -17.94 9.99
CA GLN A 86 -8.97 -18.10 9.44
C GLN A 86 -8.88 -17.94 7.90
N GLY A 87 -9.99 -17.57 7.23
CA GLY A 87 -9.96 -17.32 5.78
C GLY A 87 -11.32 -17.35 5.07
N THR A 88 -11.30 -17.33 3.75
CA THR A 88 -12.47 -17.29 2.87
C THR A 88 -12.44 -18.39 1.82
N LEU A 89 -13.62 -18.91 1.50
CA LEU A 89 -13.84 -19.81 0.38
C LEU A 89 -14.80 -19.16 -0.61
N ASP A 90 -14.34 -18.97 -1.83
CA ASP A 90 -15.15 -18.44 -2.90
C ASP A 90 -15.58 -19.58 -3.81
N PHE A 91 -16.88 -19.70 -4.03
CA PHE A 91 -17.46 -20.64 -4.97
C PHE A 91 -18.00 -19.86 -6.15
N ALA A 92 -17.43 -20.12 -7.32
CA ALA A 92 -17.90 -19.58 -8.58
C ALA A 92 -18.42 -20.72 -9.46
N GLN A 93 -19.53 -20.47 -10.15
CA GLN A 93 -19.96 -21.37 -11.20
C GLN A 93 -19.01 -21.23 -12.40
N GLN A 94 -18.63 -22.36 -13.00
CA GLN A 94 -17.78 -22.39 -14.18
C GLN A 94 -18.36 -21.53 -15.30
N GLU A 95 -17.56 -20.61 -15.84
CA GLU A 95 -17.97 -19.80 -16.97
C GLU A 95 -17.61 -20.47 -18.31
N GLY A 96 -18.62 -21.03 -18.98
CA GLY A 96 -18.48 -21.71 -20.26
C GLY A 96 -18.77 -23.20 -20.19
N GLU A 97 -18.64 -23.90 -21.32
CA GLU A 97 -19.02 -25.32 -21.44
C GLU A 97 -18.03 -26.27 -20.75
N SER A 98 -16.80 -25.84 -20.50
CA SER A 98 -15.77 -26.66 -19.84
C SER A 98 -14.84 -25.83 -18.94
N LEU A 99 -14.20 -26.51 -17.98
CA LEU A 99 -13.18 -25.93 -17.11
C LEU A 99 -12.03 -25.33 -17.91
N GLU A 100 -11.68 -25.96 -19.04
CA GLU A 100 -10.66 -25.45 -19.95
C GLU A 100 -11.01 -24.07 -20.52
N ILE A 101 -12.27 -23.81 -20.84
CA ILE A 101 -12.74 -22.51 -21.32
C ILE A 101 -12.64 -21.45 -20.21
N ASP A 102 -12.99 -21.80 -18.96
CA ASP A 102 -12.82 -20.89 -17.81
C ASP A 102 -11.34 -20.52 -17.61
N LEU A 103 -10.47 -21.53 -17.57
CA LEU A 103 -9.03 -21.33 -17.40
C LEU A 103 -8.43 -20.48 -18.53
N LYS A 104 -8.90 -20.66 -19.78
CA LYS A 104 -8.49 -19.85 -20.93
C LYS A 104 -8.87 -18.38 -20.85
N ARG A 105 -9.79 -17.96 -19.98
CA ARG A 105 -10.21 -16.55 -19.81
C ARG A 105 -9.44 -15.81 -18.72
N ARG A 106 -8.55 -16.51 -18.01
CA ARG A 106 -7.74 -15.94 -16.92
C ARG A 106 -6.60 -15.08 -17.44
N ASP A 107 -5.90 -14.43 -16.52
CA ASP A 107 -4.85 -13.46 -16.83
C ASP A 107 -3.54 -14.14 -17.30
N PHE A 108 -3.01 -15.04 -16.48
CA PHE A 108 -1.69 -15.66 -16.68
C PHE A 108 -1.75 -17.18 -16.53
N THR A 109 -0.87 -17.88 -17.24
CA THR A 109 -0.78 -19.36 -17.26
C THR A 109 -0.60 -19.94 -15.86
N VAL A 110 0.24 -19.31 -15.03
CA VAL A 110 0.49 -19.71 -13.63
C VAL A 110 -0.74 -19.61 -12.72
N ASN A 111 -1.78 -18.88 -13.13
CA ASN A 111 -3.06 -18.78 -12.42
C ASN A 111 -4.18 -19.59 -13.11
N ALA A 112 -3.87 -20.22 -14.23
CA ALA A 112 -4.78 -21.06 -14.99
C ALA A 112 -4.56 -22.55 -14.68
N LEU A 113 -4.30 -22.83 -13.40
CA LEU A 113 -4.17 -24.17 -12.85
C LEU A 113 -5.44 -24.52 -12.06
N ALA A 114 -5.88 -25.75 -12.20
CA ALA A 114 -6.97 -26.31 -11.43
C ALA A 114 -6.53 -27.60 -10.74
N TYR A 115 -7.03 -27.84 -9.52
CA TYR A 115 -6.73 -29.02 -8.73
C TYR A 115 -8.03 -29.66 -8.27
N ASN A 116 -8.22 -30.94 -8.60
CA ASN A 116 -9.37 -31.72 -8.14
C ASN A 116 -9.05 -32.37 -6.79
N LEU A 117 -9.86 -32.11 -5.77
CA LEU A 117 -9.64 -32.61 -4.41
C LEU A 117 -9.94 -34.11 -4.24
N HIS A 118 -10.75 -34.69 -5.13
CA HIS A 118 -11.15 -36.09 -5.11
C HIS A 118 -10.13 -36.95 -5.86
N THR A 119 -9.81 -36.60 -7.11
CA THR A 119 -8.83 -37.35 -7.93
C THR A 119 -7.39 -37.02 -7.57
N GLN A 120 -7.15 -35.89 -6.89
CA GLN A 120 -5.82 -35.35 -6.58
C GLN A 120 -4.98 -35.03 -7.83
N GLU A 121 -5.65 -34.81 -8.97
CA GLU A 121 -5.01 -34.46 -10.22
C GLU A 121 -4.98 -32.93 -10.43
N ILE A 122 -3.88 -32.46 -11.02
CA ILE A 122 -3.75 -31.07 -11.46
C ILE A 122 -4.11 -31.03 -12.94
N PHE A 123 -5.06 -30.18 -13.27
CA PHE A 123 -5.46 -29.86 -14.63
C PHE A 123 -4.75 -28.58 -15.08
N ASP A 124 -3.86 -28.71 -16.08
CA ASP A 124 -3.04 -27.63 -16.64
C ASP A 124 -3.06 -27.67 -18.18
N PRO A 125 -4.10 -27.13 -18.82
CA PRO A 125 -4.21 -27.11 -20.28
C PRO A 125 -3.29 -26.08 -20.96
N LEU A 126 -2.69 -25.15 -20.21
CA LEU A 126 -1.97 -23.98 -20.75
C LEU A 126 -0.47 -23.97 -20.42
N GLY A 127 0.03 -25.00 -19.73
CA GLY A 127 1.44 -25.13 -19.38
C GLY A 127 1.88 -24.24 -18.21
N GLY A 128 0.96 -23.86 -17.32
CA GLY A 128 1.24 -23.06 -16.12
C GLY A 128 2.24 -23.71 -15.18
N LEU A 129 2.29 -25.05 -15.08
CA LEU A 129 3.28 -25.77 -14.26
C LEU A 129 4.71 -25.57 -14.79
N LYS A 130 4.88 -25.51 -16.11
CA LYS A 130 6.17 -25.26 -16.73
C LYS A 130 6.62 -23.82 -16.47
N ASP A 131 5.73 -22.86 -16.67
CA ASP A 131 6.01 -21.45 -16.41
C ASP A 131 6.30 -21.18 -14.92
N LEU A 132 5.63 -21.91 -14.02
CA LEU A 132 5.91 -21.90 -12.58
C LEU A 132 7.34 -22.39 -12.28
N GLY A 133 7.76 -23.50 -12.91
CA GLY A 133 9.12 -24.04 -12.77
C GLY A 133 10.20 -23.13 -13.36
N CYS A 134 9.87 -22.36 -14.40
CA CYS A 134 10.77 -21.39 -15.03
C CYS A 134 10.71 -19.99 -14.39
N GLN A 135 9.90 -19.78 -13.34
CA GLN A 135 9.66 -18.47 -12.72
C GLN A 135 9.28 -17.37 -13.74
N SER A 136 8.44 -17.75 -14.72
CA SER A 136 8.04 -16.86 -15.81
C SER A 136 6.56 -16.53 -15.72
N LEU A 137 6.21 -15.25 -15.85
CA LEU A 137 4.84 -14.78 -15.93
C LEU A 137 4.46 -14.57 -17.40
N ARG A 138 3.60 -15.46 -17.91
CA ARG A 138 3.13 -15.46 -19.31
C ARG A 138 1.63 -15.23 -19.38
N MET A 139 1.20 -14.33 -20.27
CA MET A 139 -0.23 -14.12 -20.54
C MET A 139 -0.84 -15.31 -21.27
N ILE A 140 -2.13 -15.57 -21.04
CA ILE A 140 -2.85 -16.61 -21.77
C ILE A 140 -3.19 -16.15 -23.19
N SER A 141 -3.79 -14.96 -23.31
CA SER A 141 -4.18 -14.37 -24.58
C SER A 141 -4.15 -12.84 -24.51
N ARG A 142 -4.09 -12.19 -25.67
CA ARG A 142 -4.12 -10.73 -25.77
C ARG A 142 -5.51 -10.20 -25.41
N GLU A 143 -6.55 -10.91 -25.83
CA GLU A 143 -7.96 -10.58 -25.66
C GLU A 143 -8.30 -10.50 -24.17
N ASN A 144 -7.79 -11.45 -23.38
CA ASN A 144 -7.97 -11.47 -21.93
C ASN A 144 -7.42 -10.22 -21.23
N LEU A 145 -6.35 -9.62 -21.75
CA LEU A 145 -5.78 -8.38 -21.22
C LEU A 145 -6.52 -7.14 -21.74
N GLN A 146 -7.14 -7.22 -22.91
CA GLN A 146 -7.97 -6.16 -23.48
C GLN A 146 -9.33 -6.05 -22.76
N ASP A 147 -9.92 -7.18 -22.39
CA ASP A 147 -11.22 -7.26 -21.73
C ASP A 147 -11.18 -6.71 -20.29
N ASP A 148 -10.10 -6.98 -19.56
CA ASP A 148 -9.84 -6.35 -18.25
C ASP A 148 -8.42 -5.74 -18.20
N PRO A 149 -8.26 -4.47 -18.63
CA PRO A 149 -6.97 -3.81 -18.65
C PRO A 149 -6.29 -3.66 -17.29
N LEU A 150 -6.99 -3.90 -16.17
CA LEU A 150 -6.32 -3.97 -14.86
C LEU A 150 -5.25 -5.07 -14.82
N ARG A 151 -5.44 -6.15 -15.59
CA ARG A 151 -4.50 -7.28 -15.67
C ARG A 151 -3.09 -6.85 -16.10
N LEU A 152 -2.98 -5.72 -16.80
CA LEU A 152 -1.69 -5.12 -17.16
C LEU A 152 -0.87 -4.76 -15.91
N LEU A 153 -1.44 -4.03 -14.95
CA LEU A 153 -0.78 -3.72 -13.67
C LEU A 153 -0.64 -4.95 -12.77
N ARG A 154 -1.65 -5.84 -12.81
CA ARG A 154 -1.63 -7.10 -12.08
C ARG A 154 -0.44 -7.99 -12.48
N ALA A 155 0.05 -7.89 -13.72
CA ALA A 155 1.26 -8.57 -14.16
C ALA A 155 2.48 -8.20 -13.29
N TYR A 156 2.70 -6.90 -13.11
CA TYR A 156 3.82 -6.35 -12.33
C TYR A 156 3.67 -6.67 -10.85
N ARG A 157 2.44 -6.58 -10.31
CA ARG A 157 2.17 -7.01 -8.93
C ARG A 157 2.54 -8.47 -8.74
N GLN A 158 2.08 -9.36 -9.62
CA GLN A 158 2.34 -10.80 -9.48
C GLN A 158 3.81 -11.13 -9.67
N ALA A 159 4.48 -10.50 -10.63
CA ALA A 159 5.92 -10.61 -10.82
C ALA A 159 6.68 -10.19 -9.55
N ALA A 160 6.28 -9.11 -8.88
CA ALA A 160 6.86 -8.67 -7.62
C ALA A 160 6.58 -9.62 -6.44
N GLN A 161 5.37 -10.15 -6.34
CA GLN A 161 4.96 -11.05 -5.24
C GLN A 161 5.62 -12.43 -5.33
N LEU A 162 5.72 -12.96 -6.55
CA LEU A 162 6.26 -14.29 -6.84
C LEU A 162 7.76 -14.29 -7.10
N ASP A 163 8.36 -13.12 -7.31
CA ASP A 163 9.75 -12.96 -7.75
C ASP A 163 9.99 -13.63 -9.12
N PHE A 164 9.05 -13.40 -10.05
CA PHE A 164 9.04 -13.97 -11.40
C PHE A 164 9.40 -12.90 -12.42
N GLU A 165 9.91 -13.31 -13.59
CA GLU A 165 10.12 -12.42 -14.73
C GLU A 165 8.92 -12.42 -15.67
N ILE A 166 8.52 -11.24 -16.16
CA ILE A 166 7.48 -11.14 -17.18
C ILE A 166 8.06 -11.57 -18.54
N GLU A 167 7.41 -12.52 -19.18
CA GLU A 167 7.81 -13.06 -20.48
C GLU A 167 7.84 -11.92 -21.55
N PRO A 168 8.87 -11.86 -22.44
CA PRO A 168 9.07 -10.72 -23.32
C PRO A 168 7.89 -10.38 -24.23
N HIS A 169 7.21 -11.38 -24.81
CA HIS A 169 6.04 -11.15 -25.66
C HIS A 169 4.84 -10.63 -24.85
N THR A 170 4.65 -11.14 -23.64
CA THR A 170 3.68 -10.66 -22.66
C THR A 170 3.93 -9.20 -22.31
N ARG A 171 5.18 -8.82 -22.01
CA ARG A 171 5.55 -7.42 -21.71
C ARG A 171 5.32 -6.50 -22.91
N ALA A 172 5.67 -6.93 -24.12
CA ALA A 172 5.42 -6.17 -25.34
C ALA A 172 3.91 -5.96 -25.58
N THR A 173 3.10 -6.99 -25.34
CA THR A 173 1.64 -6.90 -25.44
C THR A 173 1.08 -5.92 -24.41
N ILE A 174 1.53 -6.02 -23.16
CA ILE A 174 1.15 -5.10 -22.09
C ILE A 174 1.41 -3.65 -22.50
N ARG A 175 2.61 -3.34 -23.00
CA ARG A 175 2.98 -1.99 -23.45
C ARG A 175 2.03 -1.49 -24.55
N SER A 176 1.67 -2.36 -25.49
CA SER A 176 0.73 -1.99 -26.57
C SER A 176 -0.70 -1.73 -26.08
N LEU A 177 -1.09 -2.31 -24.94
CA LEU A 177 -2.42 -2.19 -24.34
C LEU A 177 -2.49 -1.16 -23.23
N ALA A 178 -1.36 -0.62 -22.76
CA ALA A 178 -1.29 0.40 -21.71
C ALA A 178 -2.28 1.56 -21.92
N PRO A 179 -2.54 2.07 -23.14
CA PRO A 179 -3.55 3.11 -23.34
C PRO A 179 -4.96 2.72 -22.89
N LEU A 180 -5.33 1.43 -22.84
CA LEU A 180 -6.66 0.96 -22.42
C LEU A 180 -6.92 1.11 -20.92
N LEU A 181 -5.89 1.43 -20.12
CA LEU A 181 -6.02 1.61 -18.68
C LEU A 181 -7.01 2.72 -18.28
N HIS A 182 -7.32 3.67 -19.17
CA HIS A 182 -8.36 4.68 -18.94
C HIS A 182 -9.77 4.11 -18.72
N ARG A 183 -10.01 2.85 -19.11
CA ARG A 183 -11.30 2.16 -18.92
C ARG A 183 -11.46 1.58 -17.52
N VAL A 184 -10.37 1.51 -16.75
CA VAL A 184 -10.34 0.86 -15.44
C VAL A 184 -10.69 1.87 -14.35
N ALA A 185 -11.53 1.46 -13.40
CA ALA A 185 -11.81 2.27 -12.21
C ALA A 185 -10.53 2.58 -11.43
N ALA A 186 -10.37 3.83 -11.01
CA ALA A 186 -9.15 4.32 -10.37
C ALA A 186 -8.84 3.59 -9.05
N GLU A 187 -9.86 3.18 -8.29
CA GLU A 187 -9.74 2.43 -7.03
C GLU A 187 -9.05 1.07 -7.25
N ARG A 188 -9.33 0.41 -8.37
CA ARG A 188 -8.69 -0.86 -8.74
C ARG A 188 -7.22 -0.65 -9.08
N VAL A 189 -6.92 0.43 -9.81
CA VAL A 189 -5.54 0.82 -10.18
C VAL A 189 -4.72 1.18 -8.96
N GLN A 190 -5.30 1.98 -8.06
CA GLN A 190 -4.71 2.36 -6.79
C GLN A 190 -4.35 1.13 -5.95
N SER A 191 -5.23 0.13 -5.90
CA SER A 191 -4.98 -1.11 -5.17
C SER A 191 -3.73 -1.83 -5.71
N GLU A 192 -3.61 -2.00 -7.03
CA GLU A 192 -2.45 -2.62 -7.67
C GLU A 192 -1.17 -1.78 -7.49
N LEU A 193 -1.26 -0.45 -7.58
CA LEU A 193 -0.14 0.46 -7.32
C LEU A 193 0.35 0.36 -5.87
N ASN A 194 -0.57 0.33 -4.90
CA ASN A 194 -0.23 0.22 -3.49
C ASN A 194 0.56 -1.07 -3.20
N TYR A 195 0.21 -2.20 -3.83
CA TYR A 195 1.00 -3.41 -3.71
C TYR A 195 2.45 -3.26 -4.20
N LEU A 196 2.67 -2.51 -5.28
CA LEU A 196 4.02 -2.23 -5.79
C LEU A 196 4.80 -1.29 -4.88
N LEU A 197 4.12 -0.38 -4.18
CA LEU A 197 4.75 0.57 -3.27
C LEU A 197 5.10 -0.03 -1.90
N LEU A 198 4.33 -1.02 -1.43
CA LEU A 198 4.46 -1.58 -0.08
C LEU A 198 5.81 -2.24 0.22
N ASN A 199 6.46 -2.87 -0.75
CA ASN A 199 7.66 -3.68 -0.52
C ASN A 199 8.80 -3.34 -1.50
N SER A 200 10.04 -3.57 -1.08
CA SER A 200 11.24 -3.32 -1.89
C SER A 200 11.30 -4.14 -3.18
N ARG A 201 10.76 -5.36 -3.17
CA ARG A 201 10.62 -6.19 -4.39
C ARG A 201 9.73 -5.54 -5.45
N GLY A 202 8.79 -4.69 -5.02
CA GLY A 202 7.94 -3.92 -5.91
C GLY A 202 8.69 -2.80 -6.64
N ASN A 203 9.81 -2.29 -6.12
CA ASN A 203 10.53 -1.15 -6.69
C ASN A 203 11.01 -1.42 -8.14
N LYS A 204 11.56 -2.61 -8.40
CA LYS A 204 11.97 -3.03 -9.75
C LYS A 204 10.78 -3.01 -10.72
N TRP A 205 9.66 -3.60 -10.30
CA TRP A 205 8.47 -3.73 -11.14
C TRP A 205 7.72 -2.41 -11.29
N LEU A 206 7.75 -1.53 -10.30
CA LEU A 206 7.25 -0.17 -10.40
C LEU A 206 8.03 0.62 -11.46
N LYS A 207 9.36 0.48 -11.50
CA LYS A 207 10.21 1.07 -12.55
C LYS A 207 9.83 0.53 -13.94
N SER A 208 9.75 -0.79 -14.09
CA SER A 208 9.34 -1.40 -15.35
C SER A 208 7.94 -0.96 -15.79
N ALA A 209 6.98 -0.86 -14.86
CA ALA A 209 5.61 -0.44 -15.16
C ALA A 209 5.54 1.01 -15.64
N TRP A 210 6.34 1.89 -15.06
CA TRP A 210 6.49 3.27 -15.52
C TRP A 210 7.13 3.33 -16.92
N GLU A 211 8.23 2.60 -17.16
CA GLU A 211 8.90 2.52 -18.47
C GLU A 211 7.97 1.97 -19.56
N ASP A 212 7.06 1.07 -19.20
CA ASP A 212 6.04 0.52 -20.10
C ASP A 212 4.80 1.41 -20.23
N GLY A 213 4.78 2.58 -19.59
CA GLY A 213 3.77 3.62 -19.75
C GLY A 213 2.50 3.44 -18.92
N LEU A 214 2.45 2.46 -18.02
CA LEU A 214 1.24 2.08 -17.28
C LEU A 214 0.81 3.11 -16.22
N LEU A 215 1.75 3.91 -15.72
CA LEU A 215 1.48 4.92 -14.68
C LEU A 215 1.14 6.30 -15.25
N SER A 216 1.43 6.53 -16.53
CA SER A 216 1.44 7.87 -17.16
C SER A 216 0.09 8.58 -17.15
N LEU A 217 -1.01 7.83 -17.06
CA LEU A 217 -2.36 8.39 -17.05
C LEU A 217 -2.64 9.17 -15.75
N TRP A 218 -2.17 8.63 -14.62
CA TRP A 218 -2.45 9.16 -13.28
C TRP A 218 -1.27 9.92 -12.67
N LEU A 219 -0.03 9.48 -12.95
CA LEU A 219 1.19 10.09 -12.42
C LEU A 219 2.00 10.65 -13.59
N ARG A 220 1.78 11.93 -13.90
CA ARG A 220 2.17 12.50 -15.21
C ARG A 220 3.60 13.02 -15.23
N ARG A 221 4.19 13.27 -14.06
CA ARG A 221 5.51 13.91 -13.90
C ARG A 221 6.57 12.99 -13.28
N ILE A 222 6.44 11.68 -13.46
CA ILE A 222 7.49 10.75 -13.05
C ILE A 222 8.72 10.94 -13.96
N THR A 223 9.89 11.07 -13.34
CA THR A 223 11.19 11.18 -14.02
C THR A 223 12.12 10.05 -13.57
N PRO A 224 13.20 9.75 -14.32
CA PRO A 224 14.21 8.76 -13.88
C PRO A 224 14.73 9.07 -12.47
N ALA A 225 15.00 10.34 -12.17
CA ALA A 225 15.47 10.79 -10.86
C ALA A 225 14.45 10.50 -9.73
N LYS A 226 13.15 10.67 -9.98
CA LYS A 226 12.12 10.30 -8.99
C LYS A 226 12.11 8.80 -8.74
N MET A 227 12.26 7.98 -9.78
CA MET A 227 12.31 6.53 -9.65
C MET A 227 13.54 6.06 -8.87
N GLU A 228 14.71 6.66 -9.11
CA GLU A 228 15.91 6.38 -8.33
C GLU A 228 15.71 6.69 -6.84
N ARG A 229 15.08 7.83 -6.51
CA ARG A 229 14.74 8.16 -5.11
C ARG A 229 13.80 7.14 -4.50
N VAL A 230 12.76 6.71 -5.22
CA VAL A 230 11.82 5.67 -4.76
C VAL A 230 12.54 4.36 -4.47
N MET A 231 13.48 3.96 -5.34
CA MET A 231 14.30 2.76 -5.13
C MET A 231 15.23 2.87 -3.91
N GLY A 232 15.62 4.08 -3.52
CA GLY A 232 16.48 4.35 -2.36
C GLY A 232 15.74 4.49 -1.03
N VAL A 233 14.41 4.43 -0.99
CA VAL A 233 13.62 4.67 0.24
C VAL A 233 13.95 3.66 1.34
N GLU A 234 14.04 2.37 1.02
CA GLU A 234 14.35 1.36 2.04
C GLU A 234 15.78 1.50 2.59
N ALA A 235 16.73 1.88 1.74
CA ALA A 235 18.10 2.15 2.21
C ALA A 235 18.15 3.39 3.12
N ALA A 236 17.39 4.44 2.78
CA ALA A 236 17.23 5.62 3.62
C ALA A 236 16.54 5.29 4.97
N ALA A 237 15.53 4.42 4.95
CA ALA A 237 14.85 3.95 6.14
C ALA A 237 15.81 3.17 7.06
N GLY A 238 16.51 2.17 6.52
CA GLY A 238 17.50 1.40 7.29
C GLY A 238 18.66 2.24 7.83
N PHE A 239 19.08 3.27 7.09
CA PHE A 239 20.05 4.24 7.60
C PHE A 239 19.51 4.98 8.84
N LEU A 240 18.30 5.55 8.75
CA LEU A 240 17.70 6.25 9.89
C LEU A 240 17.46 5.30 11.07
N GLU A 241 16.89 4.12 10.84
CA GLU A 241 16.64 3.11 11.87
C GLU A 241 17.92 2.71 12.62
N SER A 242 19.06 2.60 11.93
CA SER A 242 20.34 2.25 12.56
C SER A 242 20.93 3.34 13.45
N LEU A 243 20.44 4.58 13.35
CA LEU A 243 20.87 5.72 14.18
C LEU A 243 19.95 5.99 15.38
N LEU A 244 18.80 5.34 15.44
CA LEU A 244 17.73 5.64 16.39
C LEU A 244 17.71 4.61 17.54
N PRO A 245 17.00 4.91 18.65
CA PRO A 245 16.91 3.99 19.78
C PRO A 245 16.42 2.59 19.35
N GLU A 246 16.90 1.55 20.04
CA GLU A 246 16.43 0.18 19.83
C GLU A 246 14.89 0.15 19.91
N LYS A 247 14.24 -0.11 18.77
CA LYS A 247 12.79 -0.36 18.50
C LYS A 247 12.15 0.55 17.44
N PHE A 248 12.75 1.67 17.04
CA PHE A 248 12.13 2.48 15.99
C PHE A 248 12.31 1.81 14.62
N ILE A 249 11.19 1.41 14.00
CA ILE A 249 11.15 0.80 12.68
C ILE A 249 10.03 1.48 11.90
N PHE A 250 10.31 1.85 10.65
CA PHE A 250 9.28 2.38 9.76
C PHE A 250 8.28 1.28 9.39
N SER A 251 7.01 1.58 9.61
CA SER A 251 5.94 0.70 9.16
C SER A 251 5.86 0.64 7.62
N PRO A 252 5.36 -0.46 7.03
CA PRO A 252 5.18 -0.57 5.58
C PRO A 252 4.34 0.56 4.97
N SER A 253 3.33 1.06 5.71
CA SER A 253 2.51 2.18 5.26
C SER A 253 3.27 3.50 5.22
N GLN A 254 4.22 3.73 6.14
CA GLN A 254 5.10 4.91 6.10
C GLN A 254 6.03 4.85 4.90
N LEU A 255 6.62 3.69 4.60
CA LEU A 255 7.44 3.51 3.39
C LEU A 255 6.63 3.76 2.11
N GLN A 256 5.43 3.18 2.04
CA GLN A 256 4.51 3.34 0.92
C GLN A 256 4.15 4.82 0.68
N LEU A 257 3.76 5.55 1.74
CA LEU A 257 3.38 6.96 1.63
C LEU A 257 4.55 7.86 1.26
N THR A 258 5.77 7.55 1.74
CA THR A 258 6.98 8.25 1.31
C THR A 258 7.24 8.04 -0.18
N LYS A 259 7.16 6.80 -0.68
CA LYS A 259 7.32 6.51 -2.11
C LYS A 259 6.25 7.21 -2.94
N LEU A 260 5.00 7.20 -2.50
CA LEU A 260 3.90 7.91 -3.17
C LEU A 260 4.19 9.41 -3.25
N ALA A 261 4.65 10.03 -2.16
CA ALA A 261 5.03 11.45 -2.15
C ALA A 261 6.19 11.77 -3.11
N LEU A 262 7.12 10.85 -3.34
CA LEU A 262 8.20 11.01 -4.33
C LEU A 262 7.71 10.89 -5.78
N LEU A 263 6.62 10.18 -6.03
CA LEU A 263 6.09 9.91 -7.37
C LEU A 263 5.17 11.01 -7.90
N VAL A 264 4.34 11.61 -7.03
CA VAL A 264 3.40 12.66 -7.43
C VAL A 264 4.11 13.92 -7.91
N SER A 265 3.36 14.83 -8.53
CA SER A 265 3.87 16.13 -8.98
C SER A 265 4.55 16.93 -7.85
N ASP A 266 5.60 17.68 -8.19
CA ASP A 266 6.23 18.61 -7.24
C ASP A 266 5.38 19.88 -7.03
N ILE A 267 4.36 20.08 -7.88
CA ILE A 267 3.39 21.18 -7.77
C ILE A 267 2.22 20.69 -6.90
N LEU A 268 2.05 21.30 -5.73
CA LEU A 268 1.07 20.86 -4.72
C LEU A 268 -0.36 20.66 -5.26
N ALA A 269 -0.86 21.61 -6.05
CA ALA A 269 -2.21 21.53 -6.62
C ALA A 269 -2.37 20.37 -7.62
N GLU A 270 -1.31 20.05 -8.36
CA GLU A 270 -1.32 18.90 -9.27
C GLU A 270 -1.20 17.59 -8.49
N ALA A 271 -0.32 17.52 -7.49
CA ALA A 271 -0.15 16.35 -6.64
C ALA A 271 -1.46 15.97 -5.93
N GLU A 272 -2.15 16.97 -5.38
CA GLU A 272 -3.44 16.77 -4.73
C GLU A 272 -4.47 16.21 -5.71
N LYS A 273 -4.51 16.75 -6.94
CA LYS A 273 -5.38 16.25 -8.00
C LYS A 273 -5.04 14.81 -8.41
N GLU A 274 -3.77 14.48 -8.61
CA GLU A 274 -3.32 13.12 -8.96
C GLU A 274 -3.79 12.09 -7.90
N LEU A 275 -3.69 12.45 -6.61
CA LEU A 275 -4.12 11.58 -5.52
C LEU A 275 -5.66 11.46 -5.43
N ILE A 276 -6.40 12.53 -5.70
CA ILE A 276 -7.87 12.52 -5.77
C ILE A 276 -8.34 11.65 -6.94
N ASP A 277 -7.71 11.81 -8.11
CA ASP A 277 -8.03 11.04 -9.32
C ASP A 277 -7.72 9.55 -9.12
N LEU A 278 -6.70 9.22 -8.32
CA LEU A 278 -6.36 7.87 -7.86
C LEU A 278 -7.18 7.39 -6.64
N LYS A 279 -8.13 8.19 -6.16
CA LYS A 279 -9.07 7.82 -5.07
C LYS A 279 -8.41 7.50 -3.74
N TYR A 280 -7.26 8.13 -3.44
CA TYR A 280 -6.66 8.07 -2.10
C TYR A 280 -7.56 8.73 -1.05
N SER A 281 -7.46 8.24 0.19
CA SER A 281 -8.25 8.79 1.29
C SER A 281 -7.80 10.21 1.64
N ARG A 282 -8.70 10.99 2.26
CA ARG A 282 -8.38 12.35 2.72
C ARG A 282 -7.18 12.39 3.68
N GLY A 283 -7.01 11.35 4.50
CA GLY A 283 -5.88 11.23 5.42
C GLY A 283 -4.55 11.02 4.70
N GLU A 284 -4.52 10.14 3.69
CA GLU A 284 -3.33 9.90 2.88
C GLU A 284 -2.97 11.12 2.02
N ILE A 285 -3.97 11.76 1.39
CA ILE A 285 -3.77 13.00 0.62
C ILE A 285 -3.14 14.06 1.52
N ARG A 286 -3.75 14.32 2.69
CA ARG A 286 -3.22 15.30 3.65
C ARG A 286 -1.78 14.97 4.05
N THR A 287 -1.46 13.70 4.28
CA THR A 287 -0.11 13.25 4.64
C THR A 287 0.89 13.58 3.52
N VAL A 288 0.62 13.14 2.29
CA VAL A 288 1.51 13.37 1.14
C VAL A 288 1.70 14.86 0.87
N ILE A 289 0.62 15.64 0.88
CA ILE A 289 0.69 17.10 0.66
C ILE A 289 1.47 17.79 1.78
N THR A 290 1.30 17.36 3.03
CA THR A 290 2.04 17.93 4.17
C THR A 290 3.54 17.71 4.03
N VAL A 291 4.00 16.51 3.65
CA VAL A 291 5.44 16.24 3.52
C VAL A 291 6.08 17.02 2.37
N ILE A 292 5.38 17.16 1.23
CA ILE A 292 5.88 17.95 0.09
C ILE A 292 5.93 19.44 0.46
N LYS A 293 4.87 19.95 1.10
CA LYS A 293 4.76 21.36 1.51
C LYS A 293 5.84 21.77 2.51
N CYS A 294 6.22 20.88 3.43
CA CYS A 294 7.17 21.19 4.49
C CYS A 294 8.65 21.01 4.10
N LEU A 295 8.95 20.56 2.87
CA LEU A 295 10.32 20.32 2.41
C LEU A 295 11.15 21.59 2.14
N PRO A 296 10.62 22.68 1.53
CA PRO A 296 11.44 23.83 1.11
C PRO A 296 12.36 24.44 2.18
N PRO A 297 11.95 24.58 3.46
CA PRO A 297 12.82 25.10 4.53
C PRO A 297 14.12 24.32 4.76
N LEU A 298 14.22 23.07 4.29
CA LEU A 298 15.40 22.22 4.49
C LEU A 298 16.46 22.34 3.37
N LYS A 299 16.20 23.09 2.29
CA LYS A 299 17.05 23.10 1.09
C LYS A 299 18.34 23.93 1.21
N GLU A 300 18.45 24.83 2.19
CA GLU A 300 19.63 25.68 2.42
C GLU A 300 20.11 25.59 3.88
N PRO A 301 20.75 24.50 4.33
CA PRO A 301 20.92 24.30 5.76
C PRO A 301 22.40 24.26 6.15
N ASP A 302 23.03 25.42 6.27
CA ASP A 302 24.27 25.49 7.08
C ASP A 302 23.92 25.47 8.58
N ASN A 303 22.71 25.90 8.98
CA ASN A 303 22.10 25.67 10.31
C ASN A 303 20.59 25.99 10.32
N LEU A 304 19.74 25.07 10.79
CA LEU A 304 18.32 25.33 11.05
C LEU A 304 18.15 26.01 12.42
N SER A 305 17.52 27.18 12.44
CA SER A 305 17.15 27.86 13.68
C SER A 305 16.15 27.06 14.50
N LEU A 306 16.13 27.27 15.82
CA LEU A 306 15.16 26.61 16.72
C LEU A 306 13.71 26.89 16.28
N ARG A 307 13.45 28.10 15.78
CA ARG A 307 12.16 28.52 15.23
C ARG A 307 11.75 27.68 14.01
N GLU A 308 12.67 27.46 13.07
CA GLU A 308 12.39 26.64 11.88
C GLU A 308 12.14 25.18 12.26
N GLN A 309 12.94 24.64 13.17
CA GLN A 309 12.73 23.28 13.69
C GLN A 309 11.35 23.13 14.33
N TYR A 310 10.98 24.07 15.20
CA TYR A 310 9.66 24.12 15.82
C TYR A 310 8.53 24.12 14.79
N PHE A 311 8.61 24.97 13.76
CA PHE A 311 7.58 25.02 12.72
C PHE A 311 7.52 23.75 11.86
N ILE A 312 8.65 23.08 11.64
CA ILE A 312 8.64 21.77 10.97
C ILE A 312 7.81 20.79 11.80
N TYR A 313 8.10 20.63 13.10
CA TYR A 313 7.35 19.71 13.97
C TYR A 313 5.88 20.07 14.09
N LEU A 314 5.57 21.36 14.27
CA LEU A 314 4.20 21.85 14.38
C LEU A 314 3.39 21.54 13.12
N ASN A 315 3.98 21.75 11.93
CA ASN A 315 3.29 21.57 10.67
C ASN A 315 3.14 20.08 10.28
N THR A 316 4.12 19.24 10.61
CA THR A 316 4.07 17.80 10.28
C THR A 316 3.33 16.97 11.32
N GLY A 317 3.45 17.31 12.61
CA GLY A 317 2.90 16.55 13.73
C GLY A 317 3.21 15.05 13.61
N LYS A 318 2.16 14.22 13.68
CA LYS A 318 2.27 12.74 13.59
C LYS A 318 2.82 12.22 12.25
N VAL A 319 2.83 13.05 11.20
CA VAL A 319 3.38 12.71 9.88
C VAL A 319 4.90 12.90 9.82
N PHE A 320 5.52 13.48 10.87
CA PHE A 320 6.95 13.78 10.90
C PHE A 320 7.87 12.60 10.48
N PRO A 321 7.65 11.34 10.89
CA PRO A 321 8.51 10.23 10.43
C PRO A 321 8.51 10.06 8.90
N ILE A 322 7.35 10.20 8.25
CA ILE A 322 7.22 10.13 6.78
C ILE A 322 7.94 11.33 6.16
N PHE A 323 7.80 12.52 6.75
CA PHE A 323 8.51 13.72 6.32
C PHE A 323 10.04 13.55 6.40
N ALA A 324 10.57 13.04 7.51
CA ALA A 324 12.00 12.81 7.70
C ALA A 324 12.55 11.85 6.64
N LEU A 325 11.85 10.73 6.41
CA LEU A 325 12.25 9.77 5.39
C LEU A 325 12.19 10.38 3.98
N PHE A 326 11.11 11.10 3.66
CA PHE A 326 10.95 11.82 2.40
C PHE A 326 12.07 12.86 2.18
N ALA A 327 12.41 13.64 3.19
CA ALA A 327 13.48 14.64 3.13
C ALA A 327 14.84 13.98 2.85
N LEU A 328 15.18 12.89 3.53
CA LEU A 328 16.41 12.14 3.26
C LEU A 328 16.43 11.60 1.83
N SER A 329 15.33 11.00 1.35
CA SER A 329 15.21 10.50 -0.02
C SER A 329 15.26 11.62 -1.08
N MET A 330 14.90 12.84 -0.71
CA MET A 330 15.03 14.04 -1.55
C MET A 330 16.46 14.61 -1.60
N GLY A 331 17.39 14.05 -0.82
CA GLY A 331 18.80 14.44 -0.79
C GLY A 331 19.14 15.47 0.28
N ILE A 332 18.25 15.73 1.24
CA ILE A 332 18.57 16.58 2.40
C ILE A 332 19.68 15.92 3.22
N ASN A 333 20.55 16.74 3.82
CA ASN A 333 21.68 16.26 4.60
C ASN A 333 21.24 15.27 5.70
N LYS A 334 21.81 14.07 5.63
CA LYS A 334 21.49 12.95 6.51
C LYS A 334 21.66 13.25 8.00
N ASN A 335 22.64 14.07 8.38
CA ASN A 335 22.90 14.43 9.77
C ASN A 335 21.79 15.33 10.33
N ILE A 336 21.28 16.23 9.49
CA ILE A 336 20.19 17.14 9.85
C ILE A 336 18.90 16.35 10.03
N VAL A 337 18.56 15.50 9.06
CA VAL A 337 17.35 14.66 9.14
C VAL A 337 17.42 13.73 10.36
N ALA A 338 18.55 13.08 10.59
CA ALA A 338 18.75 12.21 11.75
C ALA A 338 18.58 12.98 13.07
N SER A 339 19.19 14.16 13.21
CA SER A 339 19.06 15.01 14.40
C SER A 339 17.61 15.43 14.66
N LEU A 340 16.87 15.81 13.62
CA LEU A 340 15.46 16.17 13.75
C LEU A 340 14.60 14.97 14.14
N LEU A 341 14.89 13.78 13.60
CA LEU A 341 14.15 12.56 13.93
C LEU A 341 14.44 12.08 15.34
N THR A 342 15.70 12.11 15.79
CA THR A 342 16.05 11.83 17.19
C THR A 342 15.31 12.77 18.14
N SER A 343 15.29 14.07 17.84
CA SER A 343 14.56 15.07 18.63
C SER A 343 13.05 14.83 18.65
N TYR A 344 12.47 14.34 17.55
CA TYR A 344 11.06 13.96 17.50
C TYR A 344 10.73 12.71 18.32
N LEU A 345 11.64 11.75 18.40
CA LEU A 345 11.42 10.53 19.16
C LEU A 345 11.64 10.70 20.67
N ASP A 346 12.30 11.77 21.09
CA ASP A 346 12.47 12.14 22.49
C ASP A 346 11.23 12.89 23.01
N PRO A 347 10.38 12.29 23.87
CA PRO A 347 9.16 12.93 24.39
C PRO A 347 9.43 14.15 25.30
N ASP A 348 10.66 14.32 25.78
CA ASP A 348 11.07 15.43 26.63
C ASP A 348 11.66 16.60 25.83
N ASN A 349 11.85 16.43 24.52
CA ASN A 349 12.33 17.49 23.64
C ASN A 349 11.29 18.61 23.48
N ILE A 350 11.57 19.78 24.07
CA ILE A 350 10.65 20.92 24.08
C ILE A 350 10.41 21.56 22.71
N ILE A 351 11.27 21.30 21.72
CA ILE A 351 11.13 21.84 20.36
C ILE A 351 10.13 20.98 19.59
N ALA A 352 10.28 19.65 19.67
CA ALA A 352 9.40 18.70 19.00
C ALA A 352 8.06 18.53 19.73
N HIS A 353 8.08 18.56 21.06
CA HIS A 353 6.94 18.36 21.95
C HIS A 353 6.83 19.54 22.94
N PRO A 354 6.44 20.73 22.45
CA PRO A 354 6.33 21.93 23.27
C PRO A 354 5.37 21.72 24.45
N ARG A 355 5.79 22.20 25.63
CA ARG A 355 4.97 22.27 26.85
C ARG A 355 4.60 23.72 27.08
N PRO A 356 3.48 24.20 26.50
CA PRO A 356 3.16 25.62 26.50
C PRO A 356 2.95 26.13 27.93
N LEU A 357 3.60 27.26 28.25
CA LEU A 357 3.41 27.96 29.51
C LEU A 357 2.04 28.63 29.60
N LEU A 358 1.46 29.00 28.46
CA LEU A 358 0.17 29.70 28.36
C LEU A 358 -0.82 28.95 27.48
N ARG A 359 -2.10 29.09 27.82
CA ARG A 359 -3.26 28.73 26.99
C ARG A 359 -3.96 30.00 26.51
N GLY A 360 -4.85 29.86 25.53
CA GLY A 360 -5.61 30.99 25.00
C GLY A 360 -6.41 31.73 26.07
N ASP A 361 -7.02 30.98 26.98
CA ASP A 361 -7.80 31.55 28.10
C ASP A 361 -6.93 32.38 29.06
N ASP A 362 -5.66 32.01 29.23
CA ASP A 362 -4.73 32.77 30.07
C ASP A 362 -4.50 34.16 29.49
N LEU A 363 -4.30 34.28 28.17
CA LEU A 363 -4.15 35.56 27.48
C LEU A 363 -5.46 36.38 27.50
N ILE A 364 -6.61 35.76 27.32
CA ILE A 364 -7.91 36.45 27.37
C ILE A 364 -8.13 37.04 28.76
N ASN A 365 -7.92 36.25 29.81
CA ASN A 365 -8.22 36.67 31.18
C ASN A 365 -7.20 37.68 31.72
N HIS A 366 -5.90 37.48 31.49
CA HIS A 366 -4.85 38.34 32.06
C HIS A 366 -4.56 39.60 31.23
N LEU A 367 -4.78 39.57 29.91
CA LEU A 367 -4.57 40.73 29.03
C LEU A 367 -5.89 41.38 28.57
N HIS A 368 -7.04 40.91 29.08
CA HIS A 368 -8.38 41.40 28.73
C HIS A 368 -8.66 41.42 27.22
N LEU A 369 -8.12 40.44 26.50
CA LEU A 369 -8.26 40.34 25.04
C LEU A 369 -9.59 39.67 24.66
N LYS A 370 -10.15 40.06 23.52
CA LYS A 370 -11.29 39.35 22.91
C LYS A 370 -10.79 38.16 22.07
N PRO A 371 -11.56 37.05 22.00
CA PRO A 371 -11.25 35.92 21.13
C PRO A 371 -10.99 36.38 19.68
N SER A 372 -9.76 36.20 19.21
CA SER A 372 -9.33 36.64 17.87
C SER A 372 -8.05 35.92 17.42
N PRO A 373 -7.72 35.93 16.11
CA PRO A 373 -6.51 35.31 15.58
C PRO A 373 -5.20 35.82 16.19
N ILE A 374 -5.21 37.01 16.82
CA ILE A 374 -4.02 37.56 17.48
C ILE A 374 -3.59 36.71 18.67
N ILE A 375 -4.52 36.05 19.36
CA ILE A 375 -4.23 35.17 20.50
C ILE A 375 -3.37 34.00 20.03
N GLY A 376 -3.73 33.38 18.91
CA GLY A 376 -2.94 32.29 18.32
C GLY A 376 -1.52 32.74 17.96
N LYS A 377 -1.37 33.93 17.37
CA LYS A 377 -0.05 34.51 17.06
C LYS A 377 0.78 34.74 18.32
N LEU A 378 0.19 35.33 19.35
CA LEU A 378 0.87 35.58 20.63
C LEU A 378 1.30 34.28 21.31
N LEU A 379 0.45 33.25 21.32
CA LEU A 379 0.82 31.94 21.85
C LEU A 379 2.00 31.32 21.08
N THR A 380 2.02 31.45 19.76
CA THR A 380 3.14 30.98 18.93
C THR A 380 4.43 31.73 19.26
N GLU A 381 4.41 33.05 19.36
CA GLU A 381 5.62 33.83 19.68
C GLU A 381 6.12 33.57 21.11
N VAL A 382 5.22 33.42 22.09
CA VAL A 382 5.57 33.01 23.45
C VAL A 382 6.20 31.62 23.45
N GLN A 383 5.67 30.68 22.67
CA GLN A 383 6.21 29.33 22.57
C GLN A 383 7.63 29.33 21.98
N ILE A 384 7.90 30.18 20.99
CA ILE A 384 9.22 30.34 20.40
C ILE A 384 10.18 30.97 21.41
N ALA A 385 9.75 32.03 22.12
CA ALA A 385 10.55 32.64 23.18
C ALA A 385 10.87 31.64 24.31
N GLN A 386 9.95 30.73 24.63
CA GLN A 386 10.20 29.64 25.57
C GLN A 386 11.26 28.66 25.05
N ILE A 387 11.17 28.26 23.79
CA ILE A 387 12.14 27.35 23.15
C ILE A 387 13.54 27.98 23.10
N GLU A 388 13.61 29.28 22.86
CA GLU A 388 14.86 30.06 22.86
C GLU A 388 15.38 30.38 24.27
N GLY A 389 14.67 29.97 25.33
CA GLY A 389 15.06 30.20 26.72
C GLY A 389 14.87 31.64 27.21
N GLN A 390 14.19 32.50 26.44
CA GLN A 390 13.89 33.88 26.82
C GLN A 390 12.78 33.97 27.87
N VAL A 391 11.92 32.95 27.93
CA VAL A 391 10.78 32.88 28.84
C VAL A 391 10.74 31.49 29.45
N THR A 392 10.74 31.40 30.77
CA THR A 392 10.81 30.11 31.48
C THR A 392 9.64 29.87 32.42
N VAL A 393 8.95 30.93 32.84
CA VAL A 393 7.82 30.84 33.78
C VAL A 393 6.57 31.56 33.27
N PHE A 394 5.42 31.20 33.84
CA PHE A 394 4.10 31.74 33.44
C PHE A 394 4.05 33.27 33.42
N GLN A 395 4.58 33.93 34.45
CA GLN A 395 4.50 35.40 34.55
C GLN A 395 5.33 36.10 33.45
N GLU A 396 6.55 35.60 33.19
CA GLU A 396 7.39 36.10 32.09
C GLU A 396 6.69 35.95 30.74
N ALA A 397 5.93 34.86 30.55
CA ALA A 397 5.18 34.61 29.33
C ALA A 397 4.05 35.63 29.11
N ILE A 398 3.32 35.99 30.18
CA ILE A 398 2.29 37.04 30.13
C ILE A 398 2.92 38.40 29.81
N ASP A 399 4.03 38.73 30.48
CA ASP A 399 4.71 40.01 30.28
C ASP A 399 5.31 40.11 28.87
N PHE A 400 5.83 39.01 28.34
CA PHE A 400 6.31 38.92 26.95
C PHE A 400 5.17 39.11 25.95
N ALA A 401 4.04 38.40 26.13
CA ALA A 401 2.86 38.56 25.28
C ALA A 401 2.33 40.00 25.30
N LYS A 402 2.36 40.66 26.47
CA LYS A 402 1.95 42.06 26.63
C LYS A 402 2.84 43.03 25.84
N LYS A 403 4.13 42.74 25.68
CA LYS A 403 5.07 43.57 24.89
C LYS A 403 4.86 43.46 23.39
N LEU A 404 4.22 42.40 22.92
CA LEU A 404 3.95 42.12 21.49
C LEU A 404 2.59 42.65 21.01
N LEU A 405 1.72 43.05 21.94
CA LEU A 405 0.47 43.78 21.69
C LEU A 405 0.78 45.26 21.41
#